data_AF-A0A2E0X0T7-F1
#
_entry.id   AF-A0A2E0X0T7-F1
#
_cell.length_a   1.000
_cell.length_b   1.000
_cell.length_c   1.000
_cell.angle_alpha   90.00
_cell.angle_beta   90.00
_cell.angle_gamma   90.00
#
_symmetry.space_group_name_H-M   'P 1'
#
loop_
_entity.id
_entity.type
_entity.pdbx_description
1 polymer ?
#
loop_
_entity_poly.entity_id
_entity_poly.type
_entity_poly.pdbx_seq_one_letter_code
_entity_poly.pdbx_strand_id
1 'polypeptide(L)'
;MVRPHDCNVRWQAGFLELLPEIQRRVETKLFSVALSERDEARQAILVFAMIAYASLAARGRTALAYPGPLVAYGLQQYQAGRLTGGRMNSLDVGSTRWRRVTGRLTETLGKLGETVAIRDLRSATPAEQAALRLDFAAWLQTLTDRDRRAVNDLARGEETRAVARRLGVTAGRVSQLRRELHRSWMKFRNELAPLAA
;
A
#
# COMPACT_ATOMS: atom_id res chain seq x y z
N MET A 1 -20.12 3.83 -45.29
CA MET A 1 -18.81 4.41 -44.94
C MET A 1 -18.79 4.58 -43.42
N VAL A 2 -18.19 3.64 -42.68
CA VAL A 2 -18.20 3.61 -41.20
C VAL A 2 -17.01 4.41 -40.69
N ARG A 3 -17.23 5.33 -39.74
CA ARG A 3 -16.16 6.22 -39.23
C ARG A 3 -15.19 5.45 -38.31
N PRO A 4 -13.89 5.77 -38.31
CA PRO A 4 -12.86 5.06 -37.54
C PRO A 4 -12.96 5.21 -36.00
N HIS A 5 -13.88 6.04 -35.47
CA HIS A 5 -14.06 6.22 -34.03
C HIS A 5 -14.99 5.19 -33.36
N ASP A 6 -15.78 4.42 -34.12
CA ASP A 6 -16.70 3.40 -33.56
C ASP A 6 -15.98 2.10 -33.12
N CYS A 7 -14.71 1.93 -33.54
CA CYS A 7 -13.81 0.85 -33.11
C CYS A 7 -13.30 1.07 -31.67
N ASN A 8 -13.25 2.33 -31.21
CA ASN A 8 -12.49 2.69 -30.02
C ASN A 8 -13.30 2.68 -28.72
N VAL A 9 -14.61 2.36 -28.75
CA VAL A 9 -15.48 2.30 -27.57
C VAL A 9 -15.95 0.86 -27.26
N ARG A 10 -15.76 -0.09 -28.19
CA ARG A 10 -16.32 -1.45 -28.05
C ARG A 10 -15.53 -2.37 -27.12
N TRP A 11 -14.22 -2.18 -26.99
CA TRP A 11 -13.39 -3.08 -26.20
C TRP A 11 -13.46 -2.77 -24.70
N GLN A 12 -13.72 -1.51 -24.33
CA GLN A 12 -13.85 -1.10 -22.93
C GLN A 12 -15.01 -1.82 -22.26
N ALA A 13 -16.16 -1.89 -22.92
CA ALA A 13 -17.34 -2.59 -22.40
C ALA A 13 -17.02 -4.07 -22.11
N GLY A 14 -16.43 -4.78 -23.07
CA GLY A 14 -16.03 -6.18 -22.90
C GLY A 14 -14.95 -6.38 -21.83
N PHE A 15 -14.04 -5.42 -21.64
CA PHE A 15 -13.09 -5.47 -20.54
C PHE A 15 -13.77 -5.25 -19.18
N LEU A 16 -14.72 -4.31 -19.08
CA LEU A 16 -15.47 -4.04 -17.85
C LEU A 16 -16.31 -5.24 -17.42
N GLU A 17 -16.82 -6.04 -18.35
CA GLU A 17 -17.49 -7.31 -18.04
C GLU A 17 -16.54 -8.33 -17.40
N LEU A 18 -15.28 -8.38 -17.84
CA LEU A 18 -14.26 -9.28 -17.27
C LEU A 18 -13.61 -8.74 -15.99
N LEU A 19 -13.69 -7.43 -15.75
CA LEU A 19 -12.97 -6.74 -14.69
C LEU A 19 -13.23 -7.31 -13.29
N PRO A 20 -14.47 -7.64 -12.86
CA PRO A 20 -14.71 -8.20 -11.53
C PRO A 20 -13.97 -9.52 -11.29
N GLU A 21 -13.94 -10.41 -12.30
CA GLU A 21 -13.24 -11.70 -12.21
C GLU A 21 -11.72 -11.51 -12.24
N ILE A 22 -11.22 -10.54 -13.02
CA ILE A 22 -9.80 -10.15 -13.00
C ILE A 22 -9.42 -9.65 -11.60
N GLN A 23 -10.20 -8.73 -11.01
CA GLN A 23 -9.94 -8.20 -9.67
C GLN A 23 -9.91 -9.29 -8.61
N ARG A 24 -10.90 -10.20 -8.61
CA ARG A 24 -10.94 -11.35 -7.67
C ARG A 24 -9.68 -12.21 -7.76
N ARG A 25 -9.21 -12.48 -8.98
CA ARG A 25 -7.98 -13.26 -9.22
C ARG A 25 -6.72 -12.50 -8.81
N VAL A 26 -6.68 -11.19 -9.06
CA VAL A 26 -5.59 -10.33 -8.59
C VAL A 26 -5.47 -10.39 -7.07
N GLU A 27 -6.56 -10.17 -6.33
CA GLU A 27 -6.52 -10.25 -4.86
C GLU A 27 -6.03 -11.62 -4.37
N THR A 28 -6.47 -12.70 -5.02
CA THR A 28 -6.02 -14.06 -4.68
C THR A 28 -4.51 -14.23 -4.87
N LYS A 29 -3.94 -13.69 -5.96
CA LYS A 29 -2.51 -13.77 -6.26
C LYS A 29 -1.66 -12.84 -5.39
N LEU A 30 -2.18 -11.65 -5.07
CA LEU A 30 -1.52 -10.66 -4.22
C LEU A 30 -1.36 -11.12 -2.77
N PHE A 31 -2.05 -12.19 -2.34
CA PHE A 31 -1.82 -12.81 -1.04
C PHE A 31 -0.33 -13.16 -0.81
N SER A 32 0.37 -13.58 -1.88
CA SER A 32 1.80 -13.91 -1.85
C SER A 32 2.75 -12.70 -1.91
N VAL A 33 2.22 -11.49 -2.13
CA VAL A 33 2.98 -10.24 -2.26
C VAL A 33 2.97 -9.49 -0.93
N ALA A 34 4.10 -8.84 -0.59
CA ALA A 34 4.24 -8.02 0.61
C ALA A 34 3.22 -6.87 0.63
N LEU A 35 2.64 -6.56 1.79
CA LEU A 35 1.56 -5.56 1.93
C LEU A 35 1.91 -4.19 1.32
N SER A 36 3.13 -3.71 1.55
CA SER A 36 3.63 -2.44 1.02
C SER A 36 3.67 -2.40 -0.50
N GLU A 37 3.76 -3.55 -1.16
CA GLU A 37 3.86 -3.69 -2.61
C GLU A 37 2.52 -4.04 -3.27
N ARG A 38 1.49 -4.39 -2.49
CA ARG A 38 0.21 -4.89 -3.03
C ARG A 38 -0.51 -3.87 -3.88
N ASP A 39 -0.55 -2.61 -3.46
CA ASP A 39 -1.28 -1.58 -4.21
C ASP A 39 -0.63 -1.31 -5.57
N GLU A 40 0.69 -1.22 -5.61
CA GLU A 40 1.45 -1.05 -6.86
C GLU A 40 1.32 -2.29 -7.75
N ALA A 41 1.49 -3.49 -7.18
CA ALA A 41 1.30 -4.74 -7.90
C ALA A 41 -0.12 -4.87 -8.47
N ARG A 42 -1.15 -4.50 -7.70
CA ARG A 42 -2.55 -4.50 -8.14
C ARG A 42 -2.72 -3.62 -9.38
N GLN A 43 -2.30 -2.37 -9.30
CA GLN A 43 -2.45 -1.41 -10.40
C GLN A 43 -1.66 -1.84 -11.63
N ALA A 44 -0.41 -2.29 -11.45
CA ALA A 44 0.42 -2.79 -12.53
C ALA A 44 -0.24 -3.95 -13.28
N ILE A 45 -0.81 -4.92 -12.56
CA ILE A 45 -1.49 -6.08 -13.15
C ILE A 45 -2.77 -5.66 -13.87
N LEU A 46 -3.59 -4.77 -13.28
CA LEU A 46 -4.83 -4.29 -13.90
C LEU A 46 -4.57 -3.50 -15.19
N VAL A 47 -3.59 -2.59 -15.17
CA VAL A 47 -3.20 -1.81 -16.35
C VAL A 47 -2.65 -2.72 -17.44
N PHE A 48 -1.82 -3.70 -17.08
CA PHE A 48 -1.35 -4.70 -18.05
C PHE A 48 -2.51 -5.49 -18.66
N ALA A 49 -3.44 -5.99 -17.84
CA ALA A 49 -4.59 -6.75 -18.31
C ALA A 49 -5.46 -5.95 -19.28
N MET A 50 -5.69 -4.66 -18.98
CA MET A 50 -6.42 -3.73 -19.86
C MET A 50 -5.73 -3.56 -21.22
N ILE A 51 -4.41 -3.31 -21.23
CA ILE A 51 -3.65 -3.08 -22.48
C ILE A 51 -3.56 -4.37 -23.30
N ALA A 52 -3.39 -5.52 -22.65
CA ALA A 52 -3.40 -6.82 -23.31
C ALA A 52 -4.78 -7.12 -23.92
N TYR A 53 -5.86 -6.82 -23.20
CA TYR A 53 -7.23 -6.95 -23.72
C TYR A 53 -7.46 -6.04 -24.93
N ALA A 54 -7.13 -4.76 -24.83
CA ALA A 54 -7.25 -3.81 -25.94
C ALA A 54 -6.45 -4.27 -27.17
N SER A 55 -5.25 -4.82 -26.95
CA SER A 55 -4.41 -5.41 -27.99
C SER A 55 -5.04 -6.64 -28.66
N LEU A 56 -5.74 -7.49 -27.90
CA LEU A 56 -6.50 -8.62 -28.45
C LEU A 56 -7.73 -8.14 -29.22
N ALA A 57 -8.43 -7.13 -28.71
CA ALA A 57 -9.60 -6.54 -29.36
C ALA A 57 -9.25 -5.90 -30.70
N ALA A 58 -8.14 -5.14 -30.77
CA ALA A 58 -7.64 -4.57 -32.02
C ALA A 58 -7.30 -5.65 -33.08
N ARG A 59 -7.01 -6.88 -32.65
CA ARG A 59 -6.75 -8.03 -33.53
C ARG A 59 -7.99 -8.89 -33.80
N GLY A 60 -9.16 -8.51 -33.29
CA GLY A 60 -10.39 -9.31 -33.39
C GLY A 60 -10.37 -10.62 -32.60
N ARG A 61 -9.52 -10.74 -31.57
CA ARG A 61 -9.29 -11.97 -30.78
C ARG A 61 -9.80 -11.88 -29.34
N THR A 62 -10.88 -11.13 -29.10
CA THR A 62 -11.46 -10.98 -27.74
C THR A 62 -11.92 -12.30 -27.14
N ALA A 63 -12.33 -13.28 -27.96
CA ALA A 63 -12.72 -14.61 -27.49
C ALA A 63 -11.59 -15.38 -26.76
N LEU A 64 -10.32 -15.00 -26.99
CA LEU A 64 -9.15 -15.59 -26.33
C LEU A 64 -8.74 -14.83 -25.05
N ALA A 65 -9.45 -13.75 -24.69
CA ALA A 65 -9.12 -12.90 -23.57
C ALA A 65 -9.64 -13.48 -22.24
N TYR A 66 -8.97 -14.52 -21.75
CA TYR A 66 -9.32 -15.14 -20.48
C TYR A 66 -8.71 -14.39 -19.28
N PRO A 67 -9.46 -14.17 -18.18
CA PRO A 67 -8.97 -13.51 -16.97
C PRO A 67 -7.71 -14.14 -16.36
N GLY A 68 -7.64 -15.48 -16.34
CA GLY A 68 -6.52 -16.22 -15.75
C GLY A 68 -5.16 -15.88 -16.38
N PRO A 69 -4.99 -16.07 -17.70
CA PRO A 69 -3.81 -15.65 -18.44
C PRO A 69 -3.48 -14.16 -18.31
N LEU A 70 -4.48 -13.26 -18.40
CA LEU A 70 -4.25 -11.81 -18.26
C LEU A 70 -3.60 -11.46 -16.92
N VAL A 71 -4.13 -12.02 -15.82
CA VAL A 71 -3.59 -11.82 -14.48
C VAL A 71 -2.22 -12.48 -14.31
N ALA A 72 -2.06 -13.70 -14.83
CA ALA A 72 -0.79 -14.43 -14.73
C ALA A 72 0.34 -13.69 -15.45
N TYR A 73 0.12 -13.24 -16.69
CA TYR A 73 1.11 -12.46 -17.42
C TYR A 73 1.38 -11.11 -16.76
N GLY A 74 0.35 -10.42 -16.27
CA GLY A 74 0.55 -9.16 -15.53
C GLY A 74 1.42 -9.34 -14.29
N LEU A 75 1.20 -10.41 -13.52
CA LEU A 75 2.03 -10.75 -12.36
C LEU A 75 3.48 -11.05 -12.77
N GLN A 76 3.68 -11.83 -13.85
CA GLN A 76 5.02 -12.12 -14.37
C GLN A 76 5.74 -10.85 -14.85
N GLN A 77 5.04 -9.90 -15.48
CA GLN A 77 5.61 -8.61 -15.87
C GLN A 77 6.01 -7.77 -14.67
N TYR A 78 5.14 -7.67 -13.66
CA TYR A 78 5.43 -6.97 -12.40
C TYR A 78 6.66 -7.59 -11.69
N GLN A 79 6.67 -8.91 -11.53
CA GLN A 79 7.80 -9.63 -10.93
C GLN A 79 9.08 -9.43 -11.73
N ALA A 80 8.99 -9.30 -13.06
CA ALA A 80 10.11 -8.98 -13.93
C ALA A 80 10.60 -7.52 -13.85
N GLY A 81 9.93 -6.66 -13.09
CA GLY A 81 10.22 -5.22 -13.02
C GLY A 81 9.88 -4.50 -14.33
N ARG A 82 8.95 -5.04 -15.11
CA ARG A 82 8.48 -4.47 -16.38
C ARG A 82 7.11 -3.84 -16.15
N LEU A 83 7.11 -2.64 -15.61
CA LEU A 83 5.90 -1.86 -15.36
C LEU A 83 5.42 -1.18 -16.64
N THR A 84 4.11 -1.09 -16.80
CA THR A 84 3.48 -0.42 -17.95
C THR A 84 3.37 1.08 -17.70
N GLY A 85 3.69 1.90 -18.70
CA GLY A 85 3.55 3.37 -18.64
C GLY A 85 4.67 4.10 -17.87
N GLY A 86 5.59 3.38 -17.23
CA GLY A 86 6.76 3.95 -16.56
C GLY A 86 8.05 3.69 -17.33
N ARG A 87 9.07 4.55 -17.14
CA ARG A 87 10.43 4.22 -17.59
C ARG A 87 10.91 3.03 -16.79
N MET A 88 11.51 2.07 -17.49
CA MET A 88 12.27 0.97 -16.92
C MET A 88 13.52 1.51 -16.20
N ASN A 89 13.32 2.09 -15.02
CA ASN A 89 14.37 2.78 -14.30
C ASN A 89 15.14 1.80 -13.42
N SER A 90 16.40 1.56 -13.78
CA SER A 90 17.31 0.76 -12.96
C SER A 90 17.94 1.54 -11.81
N LEU A 91 17.71 2.86 -11.72
CA LEU A 91 18.19 3.72 -10.64
C LEU A 91 17.16 3.92 -9.52
N ASP A 92 15.92 3.47 -9.73
CA ASP A 92 14.89 3.50 -8.69
C ASP A 92 15.12 2.35 -7.70
N VAL A 93 15.70 2.67 -6.54
CA VAL A 93 16.07 1.74 -5.47
C VAL A 93 14.87 0.97 -4.91
N GLY A 94 13.66 1.54 -5.01
CA GLY A 94 12.43 0.88 -4.58
C GLY A 94 11.91 -0.15 -5.58
N SER A 95 12.34 -0.07 -6.84
CA SER A 95 11.80 -0.89 -7.92
C SER A 95 12.30 -2.33 -7.89
N THR A 96 11.42 -3.26 -8.30
CA THR A 96 11.77 -4.67 -8.54
C THR A 96 12.91 -4.81 -9.56
N ARG A 97 13.04 -3.88 -10.51
CA ARG A 97 14.11 -3.88 -11.52
C ARG A 97 15.47 -3.61 -10.91
N TRP A 98 15.61 -2.59 -10.07
CA TRP A 98 16.86 -2.30 -9.37
C TRP A 98 17.31 -3.50 -8.56
N ARG A 99 16.41 -4.13 -7.79
CA ARG A 99 16.71 -5.34 -7.01
C ARG A 99 17.24 -6.48 -7.89
N ARG A 100 16.62 -6.71 -9.04
CA ARG A 100 17.07 -7.74 -10.00
C ARG A 100 18.42 -7.45 -10.63
N VAL A 101 18.65 -6.21 -11.08
CA VAL A 101 19.88 -5.83 -11.76
C VAL A 101 21.07 -5.80 -10.80
N THR A 102 20.85 -5.33 -9.58
CA THR A 102 21.92 -5.14 -8.58
C THR A 102 22.12 -6.36 -7.68
N GLY A 103 21.14 -7.27 -7.61
CA GLY A 103 21.13 -8.39 -6.66
C GLY A 103 20.94 -7.95 -5.20
N ARG A 104 20.63 -6.67 -4.97
CA ARG A 104 20.46 -6.10 -3.63
C ARG A 104 19.00 -6.16 -3.20
N LEU A 105 18.79 -6.38 -1.91
CA LEU A 105 17.46 -6.35 -1.31
C LEU A 105 17.23 -4.97 -0.68
N THR A 106 16.00 -4.48 -0.80
CA THR A 106 15.54 -3.31 -0.05
C THR A 106 14.92 -3.83 1.23
N GLU A 107 15.54 -3.53 2.36
CA GLU A 107 14.90 -3.79 3.65
C GLU A 107 14.09 -2.55 4.02
N THR A 108 12.86 -2.77 4.47
CA THR A 108 12.20 -1.74 5.26
C THR A 108 13.09 -1.48 6.47
N LEU A 109 13.37 -0.21 6.78
CA LEU A 109 13.97 0.18 8.06
C LEU A 109 13.02 -0.26 9.19
N GLY A 110 13.13 -1.52 9.58
CA GLY A 110 12.30 -2.18 10.57
C GLY A 110 13.15 -2.48 11.79
N LYS A 111 12.81 -1.83 12.91
CA LYS A 111 13.45 -1.93 14.24
C LYS A 111 14.74 -1.11 14.45
N LEU A 112 14.73 0.17 14.07
CA LEU A 112 15.02 1.13 15.14
C LEU A 112 13.71 1.20 15.94
N GLY A 113 13.73 0.74 17.19
CA GLY A 113 12.55 0.71 18.05
C GLY A 113 11.78 2.05 17.99
N GLU A 114 10.46 1.97 18.19
CA GLU A 114 9.61 3.13 18.55
C GLU A 114 9.14 4.10 17.45
N THR A 115 9.64 4.06 16.22
CA THR A 115 9.26 5.10 15.23
C THR A 115 8.09 4.72 14.33
N VAL A 116 6.90 4.79 14.94
CA VAL A 116 5.59 4.64 14.29
C VAL A 116 5.06 5.95 13.68
N ALA A 117 5.84 7.04 13.70
CA ALA A 117 5.47 8.31 13.10
C ALA A 117 6.48 8.76 12.04
N ILE A 118 6.50 8.09 10.90
CA ILE A 118 6.99 8.71 9.65
C ILE A 118 5.82 8.80 8.70
N ARG A 119 4.80 9.56 9.10
CA ARG A 119 4.04 10.28 8.09
C ARG A 119 4.98 11.33 7.57
N ASP A 120 5.20 11.35 6.26
CA ASP A 120 5.94 12.40 5.55
C ASP A 120 5.28 13.75 5.85
N LEU A 121 5.69 14.39 6.94
CA LEU A 121 5.36 15.76 7.27
C LEU A 121 6.26 16.59 6.35
N ARG A 122 5.90 16.67 5.07
CA ARG A 122 6.66 17.42 4.05
C ARG A 122 6.93 18.88 4.43
N SER A 123 6.22 19.39 5.44
CA SER A 123 6.36 20.73 6.00
C SER A 123 7.11 20.80 7.34
N ALA A 124 7.50 19.68 7.95
CA ALA A 124 8.20 19.67 9.24
C ALA A 124 9.72 19.71 9.04
N THR A 125 10.38 20.58 9.79
CA THR A 125 11.83 20.68 9.86
C THR A 125 12.46 19.38 10.42
N PRO A 126 13.74 19.10 10.13
CA PRO A 126 14.44 17.96 10.73
C PRO A 126 14.42 17.96 12.26
N ALA A 127 14.43 19.15 12.88
CA ALA A 127 14.35 19.30 14.33
C ALA A 127 12.98 18.89 14.88
N GLU A 128 11.88 19.32 14.24
CA GLU A 128 10.53 18.92 14.63
C GLU A 128 10.30 17.41 14.46
N GLN A 129 10.86 16.83 13.39
CA GLN A 129 10.83 15.39 13.19
C GLN A 129 11.60 14.65 14.30
N ALA A 130 12.78 15.14 14.68
CA ALA A 130 13.57 14.55 15.76
C ALA A 130 12.85 14.66 17.12
N ALA A 131 12.30 15.83 17.45
CA ALA A 131 11.53 16.05 18.67
C ALA A 131 10.32 15.11 18.76
N LEU A 132 9.52 15.02 17.68
CA LEU A 132 8.39 14.10 17.61
C LEU A 132 8.82 12.64 17.86
N ARG A 133 9.95 12.22 17.28
CA ARG A 133 10.46 10.85 17.46
C ARG A 133 10.82 10.56 18.90
N LEU A 134 11.52 11.47 19.57
CA LEU A 134 11.92 11.33 20.96
C LEU A 134 10.71 11.33 21.90
N ASP A 135 9.81 12.29 21.73
CA ASP A 135 8.62 12.41 22.57
C ASP A 135 7.68 11.22 22.39
N PHE A 136 7.48 10.78 21.14
CA PHE A 136 6.61 9.64 20.84
C PHE A 136 7.18 8.33 21.39
N ALA A 137 8.49 8.13 21.28
CA ALA A 137 9.19 7.00 21.89
C ALA A 137 9.02 6.99 23.41
N ALA A 138 9.31 8.12 24.07
CA ALA A 138 9.14 8.25 25.52
C ALA A 138 7.68 8.00 25.95
N TRP A 139 6.71 8.53 25.21
CA TRP A 139 5.30 8.30 25.48
C TRP A 139 4.90 6.82 25.33
N LEU A 140 5.37 6.12 24.29
CA LEU A 140 5.10 4.69 24.11
C LEU A 140 5.58 3.84 25.30
N GLN A 141 6.64 4.27 25.98
CA GLN A 141 7.17 3.60 27.17
C GLN A 141 6.24 3.75 28.39
N THR A 142 5.42 4.81 28.44
CA THR A 142 4.43 5.02 29.51
C THR A 142 3.18 4.14 29.36
N LEU A 143 2.96 3.57 28.17
CA LEU A 143 1.77 2.77 27.87
C LEU A 143 1.93 1.31 28.32
N THR A 144 0.78 0.69 28.64
CA THR A 144 0.70 -0.76 28.84
C THR A 144 1.09 -1.51 27.56
N ASP A 145 1.55 -2.76 27.68
CA ASP A 145 1.91 -3.60 26.52
C ASP A 145 0.76 -3.75 25.52
N ARG A 146 -0.47 -3.82 26.02
CA ARG A 146 -1.68 -3.91 25.20
C ARG A 146 -1.89 -2.63 24.38
N ASP A 147 -1.77 -1.48 25.02
CA ASP A 147 -1.97 -0.17 24.39
C ASP A 147 -0.83 0.14 23.41
N ARG A 148 0.40 -0.25 23.74
CA ARG A 148 1.54 -0.16 22.83
C ARG A 148 1.33 -0.99 21.56
N ARG A 149 0.79 -2.21 21.68
CA ARG A 149 0.40 -3.02 20.51
C ARG A 149 -0.69 -2.33 19.68
N ALA A 150 -1.69 -1.75 20.34
CA ALA A 150 -2.76 -1.01 19.67
C ALA A 150 -2.21 0.20 18.88
N VAL A 151 -1.34 1.01 19.48
CA VAL A 151 -0.71 2.17 18.81
C VAL A 151 0.12 1.72 17.61
N ASN A 152 0.96 0.69 17.80
CA ASN A 152 1.81 0.17 16.75
C ASN A 152 1.02 -0.35 15.54
N ASP A 153 -0.08 -1.07 15.77
CA ASP A 153 -0.92 -1.57 14.68
C ASP A 153 -1.67 -0.42 13.99
N LEU A 154 -2.26 0.49 14.76
CA LEU A 154 -3.01 1.62 14.22
C LEU A 154 -2.16 2.54 13.35
N ALA A 155 -0.94 2.85 13.77
CA ALA A 155 -0.10 3.80 13.04
C ALA A 155 0.79 3.15 11.96
N ARG A 156 0.75 1.82 11.83
CA ARG A 156 1.04 1.13 10.55
C ARG A 156 -0.08 1.27 9.51
N GLY A 157 -1.22 1.84 9.89
CA GLY A 157 -2.39 1.99 9.00
C GLY A 157 -3.34 0.79 8.99
N GLU A 158 -3.22 -0.13 9.95
CA GLU A 158 -4.12 -1.29 10.04
C GLU A 158 -5.58 -0.86 10.27
N GLU A 159 -6.52 -1.58 9.65
CA GLU A 159 -7.95 -1.29 9.81
C GLU A 159 -8.44 -1.57 11.24
N THR A 160 -9.38 -0.76 11.73
CA THR A 160 -9.97 -0.90 13.09
C THR A 160 -10.46 -2.32 13.39
N ARG A 161 -11.05 -3.02 12.41
CA ARG A 161 -11.52 -4.41 12.56
C ARG A 161 -10.37 -5.41 12.68
N ALA A 162 -9.26 -5.19 11.98
CA ALA A 162 -8.08 -6.05 12.07
C ALA A 162 -7.39 -5.90 13.44
N VAL A 163 -7.23 -4.66 13.91
CA VAL A 163 -6.71 -4.36 15.25
C VAL A 163 -7.59 -4.96 16.33
N ALA A 164 -8.92 -4.85 16.19
CA ALA A 164 -9.88 -5.42 17.13
C ALA A 164 -9.72 -6.94 17.30
N ARG A 165 -9.58 -7.67 16.18
CA ARG A 165 -9.32 -9.12 16.21
C ARG A 165 -8.00 -9.47 16.89
N ARG A 166 -6.91 -8.75 16.59
CA ARG A 166 -5.58 -9.00 17.20
C ARG A 166 -5.56 -8.76 18.71
N LEU A 167 -6.31 -7.76 19.17
CA LEU A 167 -6.40 -7.41 20.59
C LEU A 167 -7.51 -8.16 21.35
N GLY A 168 -8.29 -9.02 20.67
CA GLY A 168 -9.41 -9.73 21.29
C GLY A 168 -10.52 -8.81 21.79
N VAL A 169 -10.79 -7.70 21.10
CA VAL A 169 -11.82 -6.72 21.47
C VAL A 169 -12.78 -6.42 20.33
N THR A 170 -13.85 -5.68 20.64
CA THR A 170 -14.77 -5.16 19.62
C THR A 170 -14.16 -3.98 18.87
N ALA A 171 -14.60 -3.76 17.63
CA ALA A 171 -14.20 -2.59 16.85
C ALA A 171 -14.56 -1.26 17.55
N GLY A 172 -15.70 -1.23 18.27
CA GLY A 172 -16.09 -0.08 19.09
C GLY A 172 -15.08 0.24 20.19
N ARG A 173 -14.51 -0.78 20.85
CA ARG A 173 -13.47 -0.58 21.86
C ARG A 173 -12.19 -0.03 21.25
N VAL A 174 -11.81 -0.45 20.04
CA VAL A 174 -10.64 0.14 19.35
C VAL A 174 -10.86 1.62 19.02
N SER A 175 -12.08 2.01 18.64
CA SER A 175 -12.43 3.42 18.44
C SER A 175 -12.33 4.25 19.73
N GLN A 176 -12.71 3.67 20.88
CA GLN A 176 -12.52 4.30 22.19
C GLN A 176 -11.03 4.41 22.54
N LEU A 177 -10.27 3.34 22.37
CA LEU A 177 -8.81 3.31 22.60
C LEU A 177 -8.11 4.41 21.79
N ARG A 178 -8.50 4.62 20.53
CA ARG A 178 -7.92 5.71 19.71
C ARG A 178 -8.10 7.09 20.36
N ARG A 179 -9.27 7.36 20.96
CA ARG A 179 -9.56 8.62 21.67
C ARG A 179 -8.84 8.71 23.01
N GLU A 180 -8.70 7.59 23.72
CA GLU A 180 -7.97 7.50 25.00
C GLU A 180 -6.47 7.74 24.77
N LEU A 181 -5.88 7.06 23.79
CA LEU A 181 -4.47 7.22 23.40
C LEU A 181 -4.16 8.62 22.91
N HIS A 182 -5.05 9.21 22.09
CA HIS A 182 -4.88 10.61 21.67
C HIS A 182 -4.90 11.58 22.86
N ARG A 183 -5.81 11.39 23.82
CA ARG A 183 -5.85 12.21 25.05
C ARG A 183 -4.60 12.01 25.90
N SER A 184 -4.13 10.77 26.04
CA SER A 184 -2.88 10.45 26.75
C SER A 184 -1.68 11.14 26.11
N TRP A 185 -1.57 11.11 24.79
CA TRP A 185 -0.53 11.82 24.05
C TRP A 185 -0.56 13.33 24.27
N MET A 186 -1.74 13.96 24.18
CA MET A 186 -1.87 15.40 24.42
C MET A 186 -1.50 15.78 25.85
N LYS A 187 -1.86 14.94 26.83
CA LYS A 187 -1.47 15.14 28.23
C LYS A 187 0.06 15.05 28.40
N PHE A 188 0.69 14.02 27.83
CA PHE A 188 2.14 13.84 27.86
C PHE A 188 2.90 15.04 27.26
N ARG A 189 2.44 15.56 26.13
CA ARG A 189 3.03 16.76 25.51
C ARG A 189 2.88 18.02 26.37
N ASN A 190 1.73 18.20 27.02
CA ASN A 190 1.51 19.35 27.90
C ASN A 190 2.36 19.27 29.18
N GLU A 191 2.66 18.06 29.66
CA GLU A 191 3.54 17.83 30.82
C GLU A 191 5.02 18.06 30.50
N LEU A 192 5.43 17.96 29.22
CA LEU A 192 6.78 18.29 28.74
C LEU A 192 6.94 19.77 28.33
N ALA A 193 5.86 20.51 28.18
CA ALA A 193 5.87 21.94 27.87
C ALA A 193 6.24 22.93 29.01
N PRO A 194 6.41 22.59 30.32
CA PRO A 194 6.58 23.60 31.37
C PRO A 194 8.02 24.14 31.54
N LEU A 195 8.91 24.05 30.55
CA LEU A 195 10.29 24.58 30.64
C LEU A 195 10.69 25.49 29.45
N ALA A 196 9.73 26.21 28.89
CA ALA A 196 10.00 27.30 27.95
C ALA A 196 9.27 28.57 28.42
N ALA A 197 9.85 29.23 29.43
CA ALA A 197 9.57 30.61 29.81
C ALA A 197 10.90 31.35 29.91
#